data_AF-F7KKZ3-F1
#
_entry.id   AF-F7KKZ3-F1
#
_cell.length_a   1.000
_cell.length_b   1.000
_cell.length_c   1.000
_cell.angle_alpha   90.00
_cell.angle_beta   90.00
_cell.angle_gamma   90.00
#
_symmetry.space_group_name_H-M   'P 1'
#
loop_
_entity.id
_entity.type
_entity.pdbx_description
1 polymer ?
#
loop_
_entity_poly.entity_id
_entity_poly.type
_entity_poly.pdbx_seq_one_letter_code
_entity_poly.pdbx_strand_id
1 'polypeptide(L)'
;MEQRELICINCPLGCALTVTLEDKDVVKVTGNTCPRGEAYARKECTNPTRIVTSTVRVKGGHLPVVSVKTASDIPKGKIGECVKALRDICVEAPVHIGDIILENAADTGVNIIATKDVL
;
A
#
# COMPACT_ATOMS: atom_id res chain seq x y z
N MET A 1 -5.67 2.51 29.18
CA MET A 1 -6.61 2.27 28.06
C MET A 1 -6.67 3.54 27.23
N GLU A 2 -6.28 3.44 25.97
CA GLU A 2 -6.38 4.53 24.99
C GLU A 2 -7.56 4.23 24.05
N GLN A 3 -8.36 5.24 23.70
CA GLN A 3 -9.39 5.12 22.68
C GLN A 3 -8.99 5.86 21.43
N ARG A 4 -9.23 5.24 20.28
CA ARG A 4 -8.93 5.79 18.97
C ARG A 4 -10.13 5.69 18.05
N GLU A 5 -10.47 6.80 17.41
CA GLU A 5 -11.54 6.87 16.43
C GLU A 5 -10.98 6.82 15.01
N LEU A 6 -11.61 6.06 14.13
CA LEU A 6 -11.21 5.94 12.73
C LEU A 6 -12.38 5.58 11.82
N ILE A 7 -12.28 5.98 10.56
CA ILE A 7 -13.25 5.61 9.52
C ILE A 7 -12.76 4.37 8.80
N CYS A 8 -13.62 3.35 8.70
CA CYS A 8 -13.35 2.17 7.87
C CYS A 8 -13.30 2.56 6.39
N ILE A 9 -12.16 2.40 5.73
CA ILE A 9 -11.99 2.76 4.30
C ILE A 9 -12.14 1.56 3.36
N ASN A 10 -12.48 0.38 3.88
CA ASN A 10 -12.56 -0.86 3.07
C ASN A 10 -13.79 -0.92 2.15
N CYS A 11 -14.79 -0.07 2.34
CA CYS A 11 -16.01 -0.05 1.53
C CYS A 11 -16.67 1.34 1.58
N PRO A 12 -17.57 1.66 0.64
CA PRO A 12 -18.19 2.98 0.56
C PRO A 12 -19.12 3.34 1.73
N LEU A 13 -19.47 2.38 2.61
CA LEU A 13 -20.28 2.67 3.80
C LEU A 13 -19.54 3.51 4.84
N GLY A 14 -18.22 3.44 4.91
CA GLY A 14 -17.43 4.32 5.77
C GLY A 14 -17.78 4.23 7.26
N CYS A 15 -17.92 3.04 7.83
CA CYS A 15 -18.31 2.88 9.25
C CYS A 15 -17.40 3.69 10.18
N ALA A 16 -17.98 4.46 11.10
CA ALA A 16 -17.27 5.10 12.19
C ALA A 16 -16.90 4.05 13.24
N LEU A 17 -15.61 3.83 13.45
CA LEU A 17 -15.07 2.82 14.35
C LEU A 17 -14.45 3.47 15.57
N THR A 18 -14.68 2.85 16.73
CA THR A 18 -14.00 3.18 17.98
C THR A 18 -13.18 1.96 18.41
N VAL A 19 -11.89 2.16 18.64
CA VAL A 19 -10.93 1.12 19.00
C VAL A 19 -10.39 1.40 20.40
N THR A 20 -10.49 0.42 21.29
CA THR A 20 -9.87 0.48 22.63
C THR A 20 -8.56 -0.30 22.62
N LEU A 21 -7.48 0.37 23.04
CA LEU A 21 -6.12 -0.14 23.11
C LEU A 21 -5.65 -0.26 24.56
N GLU A 22 -4.96 -1.35 24.86
CA GLU A 22 -4.16 -1.55 26.09
C GLU A 22 -2.76 -1.97 25.69
N ASP A 23 -1.74 -1.23 26.13
CA ASP A 23 -0.32 -1.52 25.85
C ASP A 23 0.01 -1.80 24.37
N LYS A 24 -0.70 -1.12 23.45
CA LYS A 24 -0.65 -1.21 21.97
C LYS A 24 -1.42 -2.38 21.36
N ASP A 25 -1.99 -3.25 22.17
CA ASP A 25 -2.87 -4.32 21.70
C ASP A 25 -4.32 -3.84 21.63
N VAL A 26 -5.03 -4.30 20.60
CA VAL A 26 -6.42 -3.94 20.38
C VAL A 26 -7.31 -4.89 21.19
N VAL A 27 -7.93 -4.36 22.24
CA VAL A 27 -8.81 -5.12 23.13
C VAL A 27 -10.23 -5.17 22.56
N LYS A 28 -10.70 -4.05 22.00
CA LYS A 28 -12.09 -3.94 21.51
C LYS A 28 -12.17 -3.05 20.28
N VAL A 29 -13.02 -3.44 19.33
CA VAL A 29 -13.47 -2.61 18.22
C VAL A 29 -14.99 -2.55 18.26
N THR A 30 -15.56 -1.36 18.08
CA THR A 30 -17.01 -1.14 17.97
C THR A 30 -17.33 -0.21 16.80
N GLY A 31 -18.59 -0.22 16.36
CA GLY A 31 -19.07 0.61 15.25
C GLY A 31 -18.93 -0.03 13.86
N ASN A 32 -18.29 -1.21 13.76
CA ASN A 32 -18.23 -1.98 12.52
C ASN A 32 -19.56 -2.70 12.27
N THR A 33 -20.04 -2.63 11.03
CA THR A 33 -21.22 -3.39 10.59
C THR A 33 -20.87 -4.74 9.98
N CYS A 34 -19.57 -5.06 9.87
CA CYS A 34 -19.08 -6.30 9.30
C CYS A 34 -17.71 -6.71 9.88
N PRO A 35 -17.28 -7.97 9.70
CA PRO A 35 -15.96 -8.44 10.18
C PRO A 35 -14.77 -7.75 9.52
N ARG A 36 -14.92 -7.29 8.27
CA ARG A 36 -13.86 -6.56 7.54
C ARG A 36 -13.52 -5.22 8.19
N GLY A 37 -14.49 -4.57 8.84
CA GLY A 37 -14.28 -3.32 9.56
C GLY A 37 -13.46 -3.53 10.83
N GLU A 38 -13.73 -4.60 11.58
CA GLU A 38 -12.92 -4.97 12.75
C GLU A 38 -11.48 -5.30 12.35
N ALA A 39 -11.31 -6.16 11.34
CA ALA A 39 -9.98 -6.53 10.85
C ALA A 39 -9.17 -5.30 10.40
N TYR A 40 -9.82 -4.36 9.71
CA TYR A 40 -9.20 -3.09 9.33
C TYR A 40 -8.79 -2.24 10.53
N ALA A 41 -9.69 -1.99 11.48
CA ALA A 41 -9.38 -1.23 12.69
C ALA A 41 -8.20 -1.81 13.46
N ARG A 42 -8.18 -3.14 13.63
CA ARG A 42 -7.08 -3.84 14.29
C ARG A 42 -5.76 -3.60 13.57
N LYS A 43 -5.73 -3.83 12.26
CA LYS A 43 -4.52 -3.64 11.44
C LYS A 43 -4.07 -2.19 11.39
N GLU A 44 -4.99 -1.24 11.25
CA GLU A 44 -4.69 0.19 11.14
C GLU A 44 -4.09 0.76 12.44
N CYS A 45 -4.48 0.22 13.59
CA CYS A 45 -3.92 0.64 14.88
C CYS A 45 -2.57 0.01 15.21
N THR A 46 -2.29 -1.22 14.75
CA THR A 46 -1.07 -1.96 15.13
C THR A 46 0.02 -1.93 14.06
N ASN A 47 -0.33 -2.20 12.80
CA ASN A 47 0.60 -2.23 11.67
C ASN A 47 -0.13 -1.82 10.37
N PRO A 48 -0.39 -0.52 10.17
CA PRO A 48 -1.08 -0.04 8.98
C PRO A 48 -0.22 -0.33 7.75
N THR A 49 -0.79 -0.96 6.73
CA THR A 49 -0.11 -1.27 5.46
C THR A 49 -0.87 -0.71 4.28
N ARG A 50 -0.20 -0.46 3.16
CA ARG A 50 -0.81 0.04 1.92
C ARG A 50 -0.10 -0.53 0.69
N ILE A 51 -0.83 -0.62 -0.42
CA ILE A 51 -0.23 -0.68 -1.77
C ILE A 51 0.33 0.70 -2.12
N VAL A 52 1.61 0.77 -2.46
CA VAL A 52 2.22 2.00 -2.97
C VAL A 52 2.10 2.00 -4.48
N THR A 53 1.51 3.04 -5.04
CA THR A 53 1.45 3.28 -6.49
C THR A 53 2.36 4.44 -6.87
N SER A 54 3.00 4.35 -8.04
CA SER A 54 3.88 5.39 -8.57
C SER A 54 4.01 5.27 -10.09
N THR A 55 4.93 6.03 -10.67
CA THR A 55 5.33 5.92 -12.08
C THR A 55 6.85 5.87 -12.19
N VAL A 56 7.33 5.15 -13.20
CA VAL A 56 8.76 5.01 -13.50
C VAL A 56 8.99 5.42 -14.96
N ARG A 57 10.14 6.04 -15.24
CA ARG A 57 10.50 6.50 -16.59
C ARG A 57 10.72 5.32 -17.53
N VAL A 58 10.25 5.45 -18.77
CA VAL A 58 10.47 4.45 -19.83
C VAL A 58 11.21 5.09 -20.99
N LYS A 59 12.27 4.43 -21.48
CA LYS A 59 12.97 4.80 -22.71
C LYS A 59 12.47 3.96 -23.88
N GLY A 60 12.35 4.59 -25.04
CA GLY A 60 12.00 3.91 -26.29
C GLY A 60 10.54 3.47 -26.41
N GLY A 61 9.73 3.69 -25.38
CA GLY A 61 8.31 3.34 -25.39
C GLY A 61 7.41 4.44 -25.97
N HIS A 62 6.20 4.05 -26.37
CA HIS A 62 5.15 4.96 -26.83
C HIS A 62 4.66 5.95 -25.75
N LEU A 63 4.95 5.67 -24.47
CA LEU A 63 4.74 6.58 -23.35
C LEU A 63 6.06 6.82 -22.62
N PRO A 64 6.27 8.03 -22.07
CA PRO A 64 7.51 8.37 -21.38
C PRO A 64 7.62 7.75 -19.97
N VAL A 65 6.53 7.16 -19.46
CA VAL A 65 6.45 6.54 -18.13
C VAL A 65 5.52 5.33 -18.16
N VAL A 66 5.73 4.41 -17.23
CA VAL A 66 4.84 3.27 -16.91
C VAL A 66 4.33 3.42 -15.47
N SER A 67 3.05 3.10 -15.25
CA SER A 67 2.46 3.04 -13.91
C SER A 67 2.88 1.75 -13.20
N VAL A 68 3.27 1.88 -11.94
CA VAL A 68 3.77 0.77 -11.13
C VAL A 68 3.08 0.73 -9.77
N LYS A 69 3.09 -0.43 -9.14
CA LYS A 69 2.64 -0.60 -7.75
C LYS A 69 3.46 -1.63 -6.99
N THR A 70 3.44 -1.62 -5.67
CA THR A 70 3.87 -2.79 -4.89
C THR A 70 2.98 -3.99 -5.22
N ALA A 71 3.59 -5.17 -5.36
CA ALA A 71 2.87 -6.42 -5.64
C ALA A 71 1.86 -6.77 -4.53
N SER A 72 2.18 -6.41 -3.29
CA SER A 72 1.33 -6.56 -2.11
C SER A 72 1.51 -5.38 -1.15
N ASP A 73 0.78 -5.42 -0.04
CA ASP A 73 0.78 -4.40 1.00
C ASP A 73 2.16 -4.27 1.67
N ILE A 74 2.64 -3.04 1.84
CA ILE A 74 3.84 -2.74 2.65
C ILE A 74 3.49 -1.89 3.88
N PRO A 75 4.28 -1.91 4.97
CA PRO A 75 4.06 -1.06 6.13
C PRO A 75 4.03 0.43 5.77
N LYS A 76 3.11 1.19 6.35
CA LYS A 76 2.92 2.63 6.07
C LYS A 76 4.20 3.45 6.30
N GLY A 77 5.01 3.07 7.30
CA GLY A 77 6.30 3.69 7.57
C GLY A 77 7.32 3.54 6.43
N LYS A 78 7.19 2.50 5.59
CA LYS A 78 8.10 2.20 4.49
C LYS A 78 7.75 2.89 3.18
N ILE A 79 6.60 3.56 3.10
CA ILE A 79 6.14 4.24 1.87
C ILE A 79 7.17 5.28 1.39
N GLY A 80 7.75 6.07 2.29
CA GLY A 80 8.73 7.09 1.93
C GLY A 80 10.02 6.50 1.33
N GLU A 81 10.52 5.41 1.89
CA GLU A 81 11.69 4.68 1.38
C GLU A 81 11.38 4.02 0.02
N CYS A 82 10.19 3.42 -0.11
CA CYS A 82 9.72 2.80 -1.35
C CYS A 82 9.69 3.81 -2.51
N VAL A 83 9.10 5.00 -2.30
CA VAL A 83 9.04 6.05 -3.32
C VAL A 83 10.44 6.59 -3.66
N LYS A 84 11.32 6.73 -2.67
CA LYS A 84 12.72 7.15 -2.90
C LYS A 84 13.47 6.14 -3.77
N ALA A 85 13.29 4.84 -3.53
CA ALA A 85 13.95 3.79 -4.29
C ALA A 85 13.55 3.79 -5.78
N LEU A 86 12.36 4.30 -6.12
CA LEU A 86 11.88 4.40 -7.50
C LEU A 86 12.38 5.62 -8.27
N ARG A 87 12.88 6.66 -7.58
CA ARG A 87 13.18 7.98 -8.17
C ARG A 87 14.10 7.91 -9.39
N ASP A 88 15.17 7.14 -9.27
CA ASP A 88 16.24 7.09 -10.27
C ASP A 88 16.10 5.91 -11.25
N ILE A 89 15.05 5.09 -11.09
CA ILE A 89 14.78 3.97 -11.98
C ILE A 89 14.29 4.51 -13.33
N CYS A 90 14.84 3.91 -14.39
CA CYS A 90 14.39 4.09 -15.76
C CYS A 90 14.49 2.74 -16.46
N VAL A 91 13.39 2.28 -17.04
CA VAL A 91 13.31 1.00 -17.75
C VAL A 91 13.24 1.23 -19.25
N GLU A 92 13.52 0.21 -20.05
CA GLU A 92 13.43 0.27 -21.51
C GLU A 92 12.18 -0.47 -21.97
N ALA A 93 11.54 0.03 -23.02
CA ALA A 93 10.43 -0.68 -23.65
C ALA A 93 10.93 -1.91 -24.43
N PRO A 94 10.13 -2.99 -24.54
CA PRO A 94 8.77 -3.11 -24.03
C PRO A 94 8.73 -3.42 -22.53
N VAL A 95 7.77 -2.81 -21.83
CA VAL A 95 7.38 -3.15 -20.45
C VAL A 95 5.98 -3.73 -20.49
N HIS A 96 5.77 -4.85 -19.80
CA HIS A 96 4.49 -5.54 -19.73
C HIS A 96 3.87 -5.50 -18.34
N ILE A 97 2.55 -5.66 -18.28
CA ILE A 97 1.83 -5.81 -17.00
C ILE A 97 2.41 -6.99 -16.21
N GLY A 98 2.79 -6.73 -14.95
CA GLY A 98 3.37 -7.74 -14.06
C GLY A 98 4.89 -7.77 -14.05
N ASP A 99 5.57 -7.10 -14.99
CA ASP A 99 7.01 -7.01 -14.99
C ASP A 99 7.53 -6.40 -13.69
N ILE A 100 8.57 -7.01 -13.13
CA ILE A 100 9.21 -6.54 -11.90
C ILE A 100 10.14 -5.38 -12.26
N ILE A 101 9.83 -4.21 -11.71
CA ILE A 101 10.59 -2.96 -11.91
C ILE A 101 11.66 -2.78 -10.82
N LEU A 102 11.37 -3.24 -9.62
CA LEU A 102 12.28 -3.23 -8.48
C LEU A 102 11.97 -4.41 -7.56
N GLU A 103 12.96 -5.24 -7.28
CA GLU A 103 12.84 -6.32 -6.29
C GLU A 103 12.99 -5.78 -4.86
N ASN A 104 12.27 -6.39 -3.91
CA ASN A 104 12.41 -6.12 -2.47
C ASN A 104 12.41 -4.62 -2.10
N ALA A 105 11.38 -3.90 -2.51
CA ALA A 105 11.31 -2.46 -2.31
C ALA A 105 11.32 -2.08 -0.83
N ALA A 106 12.26 -1.20 -0.45
CA ALA A 106 12.46 -0.73 0.93
C ALA A 106 12.67 -1.86 1.97
N ASP A 107 13.30 -2.98 1.55
CA ASP A 107 13.59 -4.14 2.38
C ASP A 107 12.34 -4.79 3.01
N THR A 108 11.22 -4.74 2.27
CA THR A 108 9.93 -5.27 2.73
C THR A 108 9.65 -6.72 2.30
N GLY A 109 10.48 -7.27 1.42
CA GLY A 109 10.24 -8.52 0.70
C GLY A 109 9.21 -8.40 -0.44
N VAL A 110 8.75 -7.18 -0.76
CA VAL A 110 7.70 -6.93 -1.76
C VAL A 110 8.27 -6.23 -2.99
N ASN A 111 7.98 -6.77 -4.17
CA ASN A 111 8.42 -6.20 -5.44
C ASN A 111 7.55 -5.02 -5.88
N ILE A 112 8.09 -4.17 -6.74
CA ILE A 112 7.34 -3.20 -7.54
C ILE A 112 7.09 -3.81 -8.91
N ILE A 113 5.85 -3.81 -9.34
CA ILE A 113 5.42 -4.37 -10.62
C ILE A 113 4.75 -3.32 -11.50
N ALA A 114 4.92 -3.44 -12.82
CA ALA A 114 4.20 -2.63 -13.79
C ALA A 114 2.72 -3.00 -13.83
N THR A 115 1.86 -2.01 -14.04
CA THR A 115 0.39 -2.18 -14.10
C THR A 115 -0.19 -1.84 -15.47
N LYS A 116 0.66 -1.54 -16.45
CA LYS A 116 0.26 -1.21 -17.81
C LYS A 116 1.38 -1.59 -18.79
N ASP A 117 1.00 -2.00 -20.00
CA ASP A 117 1.96 -2.21 -21.09
C ASP A 117 2.48 -0.86 -21.62
N VAL A 118 3.80 -0.75 -21.78
CA VAL A 118 4.49 0.32 -22.50
C VAL A 118 5.40 -0.31 -23.54
N LEU A 119 4.85 -0.47 -24.75
CA LEU A 119 5.54 -0.96 -25.94
C LEU A 119 6.43 0.11 -26.57
#